data_AF-A0A4Y7UD12-F1
#
_entry.id   AF-A0A4Y7UD12-F1
#
_cell.length_a   1.000
_cell.length_b   1.000
_cell.length_c   1.000
_cell.angle_alpha   90.00
_cell.angle_beta   90.00
_cell.angle_gamma   90.00
#
_symmetry.space_group_name_H-M   'P 1'
#
loop_
_entity.id
_entity.type
_entity.pdbx_description
1 polymer ?
#
loop_
_entity_poly.entity_id
_entity_poly.type
_entity_poly.pdbx_seq_one_letter_code
_entity_poly.pdbx_strand_id
1 'polypeptide(L)'
;MYNEKLARFFKAKGLKQKEVGLIMGFSEAMVGRYLNRTAKMSPEFLMSLSRNFPEVDLNDLFASENEDPNAIHEPKEKYQTTVLTDIGEIEVRLKMIKEKLSKKKD
;
A
#
# COMPACT_ATOMS: atom_id res chain seq x y z
N MET A 1 12.85 3.55 -5.59
CA MET A 1 13.01 3.40 -4.11
C MET A 1 11.91 4.14 -3.33
N TYR A 2 11.64 3.79 -2.06
CA TYR A 2 10.53 4.36 -1.26
C TYR A 2 10.50 5.90 -1.22
N ASN A 3 11.66 6.54 -1.07
CA ASN A 3 11.77 7.99 -0.93
C ASN A 3 11.39 8.72 -2.23
N GLU A 4 11.69 8.12 -3.37
CA GLU A 4 11.29 8.62 -4.70
C GLU A 4 9.81 8.37 -4.96
N LYS A 5 9.25 7.24 -4.49
CA LYS A 5 7.82 6.95 -4.55
C LYS A 5 7.04 8.01 -3.75
N LEU A 6 7.47 8.29 -2.50
CA LEU A 6 6.89 9.36 -1.68
C LEU A 6 7.05 10.76 -2.29
N ALA A 7 8.24 11.10 -2.79
CA ALA A 7 8.47 12.41 -3.39
C ALA A 7 7.58 12.63 -4.63
N ARG A 8 7.41 11.59 -5.47
CA ARG A 8 6.49 11.62 -6.61
C ARG A 8 5.04 11.76 -6.16
N PHE A 9 4.62 11.01 -5.15
CA PHE A 9 3.28 11.07 -4.58
C PHE A 9 2.93 12.49 -4.09
N PHE A 10 3.78 13.10 -3.25
CA PHE A 10 3.53 14.45 -2.74
C PHE A 10 3.55 15.49 -3.87
N LYS A 11 4.47 15.36 -4.84
CA LYS A 11 4.52 16.23 -6.01
C LYS A 11 3.25 16.13 -6.87
N ALA A 12 2.72 14.92 -7.08
CA ALA A 12 1.48 14.70 -7.82
C ALA A 12 0.26 15.33 -7.14
N LYS A 13 0.27 15.39 -5.80
CA LYS A 13 -0.72 16.13 -5.01
C LYS A 13 -0.49 17.65 -4.96
N GLY A 14 0.59 18.15 -5.55
CA GLY A 14 0.95 19.56 -5.49
C GLY A 14 1.46 20.02 -4.12
N LEU A 15 1.83 19.09 -3.23
CA LEU A 15 2.25 19.38 -1.86
C LEU A 15 3.76 19.65 -1.79
N LYS A 16 4.11 20.75 -1.14
CA LYS A 16 5.50 21.09 -0.75
C LYS A 16 5.85 20.44 0.58
N GLN A 17 7.15 20.28 0.85
CA GLN A 17 7.64 19.67 2.10
C GLN A 17 7.10 20.37 3.35
N LYS A 18 6.98 21.71 3.31
CA LYS A 18 6.34 22.50 4.36
C LYS A 18 4.89 22.09 4.64
N GLU A 19 4.10 21.88 3.59
CA GLU A 19 2.68 21.52 3.69
C GLU A 19 2.51 20.09 4.19
N VAL A 20 3.34 19.17 3.68
CA VAL A 20 3.42 17.79 4.19
C VAL A 20 3.76 17.78 5.68
N GLY A 21 4.72 18.60 6.09
CA GLY A 21 5.10 18.75 7.50
C GLY A 21 3.94 19.24 8.36
N LEU A 22 3.21 20.27 7.91
CA LEU A 22 2.03 20.79 8.62
C LEU A 22 0.91 19.75 8.75
N ILE A 23 0.64 18.99 7.69
CA ILE A 23 -0.40 17.94 7.68
C ILE A 23 -0.01 16.79 8.63
N MET A 24 1.26 16.38 8.59
CA MET A 24 1.71 15.18 9.30
C MET A 24 2.20 15.45 10.72
N GLY A 25 2.37 16.72 11.11
CA GLY A 25 2.90 17.13 12.41
C GLY A 25 4.43 17.06 12.51
N PHE A 26 5.15 17.24 11.40
CA PHE A 26 6.61 17.20 11.34
C PHE A 26 7.20 18.50 10.79
N SER A 27 8.47 18.79 11.11
CA SER A 27 9.16 19.93 10.53
C SER A 27 9.46 19.70 9.04
N GLU A 28 9.46 20.77 8.26
CA GLU A 28 9.83 20.74 6.84
C GLU A 28 11.19 20.07 6.62
N ALA A 29 12.17 20.38 7.49
CA ALA A 29 13.49 19.78 7.44
C ALA A 29 13.44 18.25 7.64
N MET A 30 12.60 17.74 8.54
CA MET A 30 12.48 16.30 8.78
C MET A 30 11.85 15.59 7.58
N VAL A 31 10.81 16.18 6.98
CA VAL A 31 10.21 15.68 5.73
C VAL A 31 11.27 15.62 4.63
N GLY A 32 12.03 16.71 4.43
CA GLY A 32 13.11 16.76 3.46
C GLY A 32 14.18 15.69 3.70
N ARG A 33 14.54 15.43 4.96
CA ARG A 33 15.52 14.38 5.30
C ARG A 33 15.07 12.99 4.87
N TYR A 34 13.78 12.66 5.03
CA TYR A 34 13.22 11.37 4.61
C TYR A 34 13.12 11.25 3.09
N LEU A 35 12.68 12.31 2.39
CA LEU A 35 12.61 12.30 0.93
C LEU A 35 13.99 12.23 0.26
N ASN A 36 15.01 12.78 0.92
CA ASN A 36 16.39 12.78 0.44
C ASN A 36 17.25 11.63 1.01
N ARG A 37 16.64 10.67 1.74
CA ARG A 37 17.36 9.51 2.33
C ARG A 37 18.48 9.83 3.31
N THR A 38 18.56 11.06 3.79
CA THR A 38 19.56 11.48 4.79
C THR A 38 19.21 11.03 6.21
N ALA A 39 17.98 10.53 6.42
CA ALA A 39 17.54 9.90 7.66
C ALA A 39 16.61 8.72 7.35
N LYS A 40 16.60 7.71 8.22
CA LYS A 40 15.60 6.62 8.18
C LYS A 40 14.25 7.15 8.71
N MET A 41 13.17 6.79 8.02
CA MET A 41 11.81 7.12 8.46
C MET A 41 11.52 6.52 9.82
N SER A 42 10.93 7.30 10.71
CA SER A 42 10.50 6.79 12.01
C SER A 42 9.14 6.09 11.90
N PRO A 43 8.81 5.16 12.82
CA PRO A 43 7.48 4.55 12.89
C PRO A 43 6.35 5.59 13.00
N GLU A 44 6.58 6.67 13.75
CA GLU A 44 5.59 7.75 13.93
C GLU A 44 5.29 8.46 12.61
N PHE A 45 6.31 8.64 11.75
CA PHE A 45 6.11 9.20 10.42
C PHE A 45 5.26 8.27 9.55
N LEU A 46 5.50 6.96 9.59
CA LEU A 46 4.70 5.98 8.85
C LEU A 46 3.25 5.91 9.34
N MET A 47 3.04 5.97 10.66
CA MET A 47 1.70 6.02 11.25
C MET A 47 0.96 7.31 10.84
N SER A 48 1.65 8.45 10.85
CA SER A 48 1.07 9.73 10.39
C SER A 48 0.80 9.73 8.89
N LEU A 49 1.66 9.08 8.09
CA LEU A 49 1.49 8.92 6.65
C LEU A 49 0.23 8.11 6.36
N SER A 50 0.07 6.95 6.99
CA SER A 50 -1.11 6.08 6.82
C SER A 50 -2.40 6.76 7.27
N ARG A 51 -2.35 7.60 8.31
CA ARG A 51 -3.53 8.34 8.81
C ARG A 51 -3.95 9.48 7.87
N ASN A 52 -2.99 10.26 7.37
CA ASN A 52 -3.29 11.48 6.60
C ASN A 52 -3.32 11.25 5.07
N PHE A 53 -2.71 10.16 4.61
CA PHE A 53 -2.64 9.77 3.20
C PHE A 53 -2.98 8.27 3.07
N PRO A 54 -4.22 7.86 3.38
CA PRO A 54 -4.63 6.45 3.37
C PRO A 54 -4.53 5.77 1.99
N GLU A 55 -4.46 6.55 0.91
CA GLU A 55 -4.21 6.08 -0.45
C GLU A 55 -2.77 5.63 -0.72
N VAL A 56 -1.83 5.90 0.20
CA VAL A 56 -0.45 5.39 0.10
C VAL A 56 -0.43 3.96 0.62
N ASP A 57 -0.30 3.00 -0.30
CA ASP A 57 -0.03 1.61 0.07
C ASP A 57 1.42 1.46 0.56
N LEU A 58 1.60 1.12 1.84
CA LEU A 58 2.92 0.92 2.42
C LEU A 58 3.63 -0.31 1.82
N ASN A 59 2.89 -1.33 1.38
CA ASN A 59 3.49 -2.51 0.75
C ASN A 59 4.11 -2.11 -0.59
N ASP A 60 3.36 -1.42 -1.45
CA ASP A 60 3.95 -0.86 -2.68
C ASP A 60 5.08 0.12 -2.34
N LEU A 61 4.91 0.97 -1.33
CA LEU A 61 5.92 1.98 -1.01
C LEU A 61 7.30 1.36 -0.75
N PHE A 62 7.34 0.22 -0.06
CA PHE A 62 8.57 -0.48 0.30
C PHE A 62 8.95 -1.63 -0.63
N ALA A 63 8.04 -2.08 -1.51
CA ALA A 63 8.34 -3.10 -2.51
C ALA A 63 9.55 -2.69 -3.36
N SER A 64 10.56 -3.56 -3.42
CA SER A 64 11.65 -3.36 -4.37
C SER A 64 11.20 -3.76 -5.78
N GLU A 65 11.70 -3.06 -6.81
CA GLU A 65 11.28 -3.26 -8.21
C GLU A 65 11.59 -4.67 -8.74
N ASN A 66 12.38 -5.45 -8.01
CA ASN A 66 12.80 -6.81 -8.35
C ASN A 66 12.43 -7.85 -7.27
N GLU A 67 11.58 -7.51 -6.29
CA GLU A 67 11.15 -8.48 -5.29
C GLU A 67 10.01 -9.34 -5.83
N ASP A 68 10.18 -10.65 -5.71
CA ASP A 68 9.08 -11.60 -5.82
C ASP A 68 8.02 -11.20 -4.78
N PRO A 69 6.76 -10.91 -5.17
CA PRO A 69 5.70 -10.60 -4.22
C PRO A 69 5.43 -11.73 -3.21
N ASN A 70 6.06 -12.90 -3.40
CA ASN A 70 6.03 -14.05 -2.50
C ASN A 70 7.38 -14.35 -1.82
N ALA A 71 8.25 -13.35 -1.65
CA ALA A 71 9.62 -13.49 -1.12
C ALA A 71 9.71 -14.17 0.27
N ILE A 72 8.64 -14.15 1.08
CA ILE A 72 8.64 -14.72 2.43
C ILE A 72 8.22 -16.20 2.42
N HIS A 73 7.78 -16.75 1.27
CA HIS A 73 7.22 -18.11 1.17
C HIS A 73 6.24 -18.43 2.30
N GLU A 74 5.50 -17.43 2.78
CA GLU A 74 4.59 -17.65 3.88
C GLU A 74 3.53 -18.66 3.42
N PRO A 75 3.27 -19.71 4.22
CA PRO A 75 2.05 -20.48 4.04
C PRO A 75 0.91 -19.47 4.01
N LYS A 76 -0.02 -19.60 3.06
CA LYS A 76 -1.26 -18.81 3.03
C LYS A 76 -2.15 -19.18 4.23
N GLU A 77 -1.64 -19.09 5.44
CA GLU A 77 -2.47 -19.04 6.63
C GLU A 77 -3.16 -17.68 6.60
N LYS A 78 -4.48 -17.76 6.76
CA LYS A 78 -5.42 -16.66 6.57
C LYS A 78 -5.07 -15.49 7.49
N TYR A 79 -4.29 -14.54 6.99
CA TYR A 79 -4.33 -13.18 7.50
C TYR A 79 -5.79 -12.73 7.49
N GLN A 80 -6.25 -12.17 8.61
CA GLN A 80 -7.66 -11.83 8.87
C GLN A 80 -8.35 -11.35 7.60
N THR A 81 -9.29 -12.14 7.09
CA THR A 81 -10.01 -11.80 5.87
C THR A 81 -10.83 -10.55 6.14
N THR A 82 -10.69 -9.55 5.28
CA THR A 82 -11.60 -8.41 5.28
C THR A 82 -12.90 -8.83 4.61
N VAL A 83 -14.01 -8.17 4.92
CA VAL A 83 -15.31 -8.41 4.26
C VAL A 83 -15.19 -8.35 2.72
N LEU A 84 -14.29 -7.50 2.19
CA LEU A 84 -14.04 -7.41 0.75
C LEU A 84 -13.36 -8.65 0.18
N THR A 85 -12.45 -9.26 0.94
CA THR A 85 -11.80 -10.53 0.57
C THR A 85 -12.82 -11.66 0.51
N ASP A 86 -13.72 -11.72 1.49
CA ASP A 86 -14.79 -12.72 1.52
C ASP A 86 -15.76 -12.56 0.35
N ILE A 87 -16.11 -11.32 -0.02
CA ILE A 87 -16.94 -11.02 -1.19
C ILE A 87 -16.26 -11.53 -2.48
N GLY A 88 -14.96 -11.27 -2.65
CA GLY A 88 -14.20 -11.74 -3.81
C GLY A 88 -14.18 -13.27 -3.92
N GLU A 89 -14.01 -13.99 -2.81
CA GLU A 89 -14.07 -15.46 -2.80
C GLU A 89 -15.46 -15.98 -3.18
N ILE A 90 -16.53 -15.35 -2.68
CA ILE A 90 -17.91 -15.72 -3.01
C ILE A 90 -18.17 -15.55 -4.51
N GLU A 91 -17.73 -14.45 -5.11
CA GLU A 91 -17.91 -14.18 -6.54
C GLU A 91 -17.17 -15.20 -7.42
N VAL A 92 -15.94 -15.55 -7.05
CA VAL A 92 -15.14 -16.58 -7.76
C VAL A 92 -15.85 -17.93 -7.70
N ARG A 93 -16.33 -18.34 -6.51
CA ARG A 93 -17.08 -19.60 -6.36
C ARG A 93 -18.38 -19.60 -7.16
N LEU A 94 -19.12 -18.50 -7.15
CA LEU A 94 -20.34 -18.34 -7.95
C LEU A 94 -20.05 -18.47 -9.44
N LYS A 95 -18.97 -17.87 -9.94
CA LYS A 95 -18.56 -17.98 -11.34
C LYS A 95 -18.25 -19.43 -11.72
N MET A 96 -17.49 -20.14 -10.90
CA MET A 96 -17.17 -21.56 -11.13
C MET A 96 -18.42 -22.44 -11.16
N ILE A 97 -19.39 -22.19 -10.27
CA ILE A 97 -20.66 -22.94 -10.24
C ILE A 97 -21.46 -22.67 -11.52
N LYS A 98 -21.55 -21.41 -11.94
CA LYS A 98 -22.24 -21.03 -13.20
C LYS A 98 -21.60 -21.73 -14.41
N GLU A 99 -20.27 -21.71 -14.52
CA GLU A 99 -19.55 -22.39 -15.60
C GLU A 99 -19.80 -23.91 -15.61
N LYS A 100 -19.82 -24.56 -14.44
CA LYS A 100 -20.14 -25.99 -14.32
C LYS A 100 -21.59 -26.30 -14.72
N LEU A 101 -22.53 -25.41 -14.41
CA LEU A 101 -23.93 -25.57 -14.81
C LEU A 101 -24.12 -25.34 -16.30
N SER A 102 -23.41 -24.39 -16.90
CA SER A 102 -23.44 -24.15 -18.35
C SER A 102 -22.86 -25.34 -19.13
N LYS A 103 -21.78 -25.96 -18.65
CA LYS A 103 -21.18 -27.17 -19.28
C LYS A 103 -22.02 -28.44 -19.14
N LYS A 104 -23.05 -28.45 -18.30
CA LYS A 104 -23.93 -29.61 -18.06
C LYS A 104 -25.25 -29.53 -18.83
N LYS A 105 -25.43 -28.48 -19.65
CA LYS A 105 -26.62 -28.26 -20.50
C LYS A 105 -26.44 -28.66 -21.96
N ASP A 106 -25.25 -29.15 -22.32
CA ASP A 106 -24.96 -29.87 -23.57
C ASP A 106 -24.86 -31.37 -23.27
#